data_AF-A0A371QKT8-F1
#
_entry.id   AF-A0A371QKT8-F1
#
_cell.length_a   1.000
_cell.length_b   1.000
_cell.length_c   1.000
_cell.angle_alpha   90.00
_cell.angle_beta   90.00
_cell.angle_gamma   90.00
#
_symmetry.space_group_name_H-M   'P 1'
#
loop_
_entity.id
_entity.type
_entity.pdbx_description
1 polymer ?
#
loop_
_entity_poly.entity_id
_entity_poly.type
_entity_poly.pdbx_seq_one_letter_code
_entity_poly.pdbx_strand_id
1 'polypeptide(L)' 'MSYKNLSEESFKEIEKEIKSDESVVGIDAKKTHIIIIHMLQEIEKKLSELESRLKEVER' A
#
# COMPACT_ATOMS: atom_id res chain seq x y z
N MET A 1 -6.77 -13.92 10.31
CA MET A 1 -6.06 -12.63 10.50
C MET A 1 -7.12 -11.54 10.50
N SER A 2 -7.21 -10.73 11.56
CA SER A 2 -8.20 -9.66 11.66
C SER A 2 -7.64 -8.45 10.90
N TYR A 3 -8.19 -8.16 9.71
CA TYR A 3 -7.87 -6.97 8.91
C TYR A 3 -8.44 -5.72 9.60
N LYS A 4 -7.85 -5.33 10.72
CA LYS A 4 -8.51 -4.47 11.71
C LYS A 4 -8.77 -3.01 11.28
N ASN A 5 -8.48 -2.63 10.03
CA ASN A 5 -8.65 -1.27 9.50
C ASN A 5 -9.12 -1.19 8.03
N LEU A 6 -9.61 -2.28 7.42
CA LEU A 6 -10.15 -2.22 6.06
C LEU A 6 -11.67 -2.42 6.10
N SER A 7 -12.42 -1.46 5.59
CA SER A 7 -13.87 -1.63 5.39
C SER A 7 -14.11 -2.75 4.36
N GLU A 8 -15.25 -3.44 4.46
CA GLU A 8 -15.59 -4.50 3.51
C GLU A 8 -15.72 -3.97 2.07
N GLU A 9 -16.16 -2.72 1.92
CA GLU A 9 -16.25 -2.01 0.65
C GLU A 9 -14.86 -1.74 0.07
N SER A 10 -13.95 -1.17 0.86
CA SER A 10 -12.56 -0.92 0.44
C SER A 10 -11.83 -2.22 0.12
N PHE A 11 -12.12 -3.31 0.85
CA PHE A 11 -11.58 -4.64 0.55
C PHE A 11 -12.02 -5.11 -0.84
N LYS A 12 -13.32 -5.03 -1.13
CA LYS A 12 -13.90 -5.48 -2.42
C LYS A 12 -13.42 -4.62 -3.59
N GLU A 13 -13.26 -3.31 -3.40
CA GLU A 13 -12.70 -2.42 -4.42
C GLU A 13 -11.25 -2.79 -4.75
N ILE A 14 -10.40 -2.91 -3.72
CA ILE A 14 -8.99 -3.30 -3.90
C ILE A 14 -8.90 -4.69 -4.52
N GLU A 15 -9.72 -5.64 -4.07
CA GLU A 15 -9.78 -6.99 -4.62
C GLU A 15 -10.19 -7.01 -6.10
N LYS A 16 -11.16 -6.18 -6.50
CA LYS A 16 -11.60 -6.05 -7.90
C LYS A 16 -10.50 -5.50 -8.79
N GLU A 17 -9.78 -4.47 -8.35
CA GLU A 17 -8.67 -3.88 -9.10
C GLU A 17 -7.48 -4.87 -9.23
N ILE A 18 -7.23 -5.66 -8.19
CA ILE A 18 -6.21 -6.72 -8.16
C ILE A 18 -6.60 -7.91 -9.05
N LYS A 19 -7.89 -8.25 -9.15
CA LYS A 19 -8.39 -9.43 -9.88
C LYS A 19 -8.86 -9.14 -11.32
N SER A 20 -8.77 -7.91 -11.80
CA SER A 20 -9.08 -7.59 -13.20
C SER A 20 -8.17 -8.40 -14.14
N ASP A 21 -8.70 -9.03 -15.19
CA ASP A 21 -7.92 -9.83 -16.15
C ASP A 21 -6.92 -8.99 -16.97
N GLU A 22 -7.08 -7.66 -16.96
CA GLU A 22 -6.13 -6.69 -17.52
C GLU A 22 -4.99 -6.34 -16.53
N SER A 23 -5.11 -6.81 -15.28
CA SER A 23 -4.17 -6.57 -14.20
C SER A 23 -3.09 -7.66 -14.22
N VAL A 24 -1.82 -7.24 -14.35
CA VAL A 24 -0.60 -8.09 -14.30
C VAL A 24 -0.56 -8.98 -13.04
N VAL A 25 -1.38 -8.64 -12.06
CA VAL A 25 -1.56 -9.26 -10.75
C VAL A 25 -2.18 -10.66 -10.81
N GLY A 26 -3.02 -10.94 -11.81
CA GLY A 26 -3.59 -12.28 -12.02
C GLY A 26 -2.57 -13.33 -12.49
N ILE A 27 -1.46 -12.90 -13.11
CA ILE A 27 -0.48 -13.78 -13.77
C ILE A 27 0.73 -14.06 -12.86
N ASP A 28 1.22 -13.05 -12.12
CA ASP A 28 2.31 -13.20 -11.16
C ASP A 28 2.02 -12.45 -9.86
N ALA A 29 1.11 -13.03 -9.08
CA ALA A 29 0.74 -12.51 -7.78
C ALA A 29 1.97 -12.25 -6.89
N LYS A 30 2.99 -13.12 -6.90
CA LYS A 30 4.17 -12.96 -6.03
C LYS A 30 4.95 -11.68 -6.36
N LYS A 31 5.21 -11.42 -7.64
CA LYS A 31 5.89 -10.20 -8.07
C LYS A 31 5.10 -8.95 -7.72
N THR A 32 3.78 -8.98 -7.88
CA THR A 32 2.92 -7.87 -7.46
C THR A 32 3.01 -7.61 -5.97
N HIS A 33 2.92 -8.64 -5.12
CA HIS A 33 3.04 -8.45 -3.67
C HIS A 33 4.41 -7.85 -3.30
N ILE A 34 5.49 -8.26 -3.95
CA ILE A 34 6.82 -7.67 -3.75
C ILE A 34 6.82 -6.19 -4.11
N ILE A 35 6.24 -5.81 -5.25
CA ILE A 35 6.15 -4.41 -5.69
C ILE A 35 5.31 -3.59 -4.71
N ILE A 36 4.14 -4.09 -4.30
CA ILE A 36 3.27 -3.41 -3.34
C ILE A 36 4.00 -3.21 -2.01
N ILE A 37 4.63 -4.24 -1.47
CA ILE A 37 5.39 -4.14 -0.21
C ILE A 37 6.51 -3.11 -0.34
N HIS A 38 7.27 -3.15 -1.43
CA HIS A 38 8.34 -2.17 -1.67
C HIS A 38 7.81 -0.73 -1.74
N MET A 39 6.70 -0.50 -2.46
CA MET A 39 6.07 0.82 -2.55
C MET A 39 5.57 1.31 -1.18
N LEU A 40 5.01 0.43 -0.35
CA LEU A 40 4.58 0.76 1.00
C LEU A 40 5.77 1.17 1.88
N GLN A 41 6.88 0.43 1.82
CA GLN A 41 8.10 0.78 2.55
C GLN A 41 8.66 2.15 2.12
N GLU A 42 8.65 2.46 0.83
CA GLU A 42 9.08 3.76 0.33
C GLU A 42 8.17 4.91 0.78
N ILE A 43 6.85 4.66 0.87
CA ILE A 43 5.90 5.64 1.40
C ILE A 43 6.14 5.89 2.88
N GLU A 44 6.31 4.84 3.69
CA GLU A 44 6.59 4.97 5.12
C GLU A 44 7.89 5.75 5.37
N LYS A 45 8.94 5.48 4.60
CA LYS A 45 10.20 6.22 4.67
C LYS A 45 10.00 7.71 4.38
N LYS A 46 9.30 8.04 3.28
CA LYS A 46 9.03 9.44 2.91
C LYS A 46 8.17 10.16 3.95
N LEU A 47 7.18 9.48 4.53
CA LEU A 47 6.37 10.04 5.62
C LEU A 47 7.24 10.33 6.84
N SER A 48 8.11 9.41 7.24
CA SER A 48 9.03 9.62 8.37
C SER A 48 9.97 10.81 8.14
N GLU A 49 10.49 10.97 6.93
CA GLU A 49 11.31 12.13 6.56
C GLU A 49 10.53 13.44 6.63
N LEU A 50 9.27 13.46 6.16
CA LEU A 50 8.40 14.63 6.26
C LEU A 50 8.07 14.98 7.72
N GLU A 51 7.72 13.98 8.54
CA GLU A 51 7.46 14.17 9.97
C GLU A 51 8.69 14.71 10.71
N SER A 52 9.90 14.25 10.37
CA SER A 52 11.14 14.78 10.93
C SER A 52 11.33 16.25 10.58
N ARG A 53 11.12 16.62 9.31
CA ARG A 53 11.24 18.00 8.84
C ARG A 53 10.20 18.92 9.47
N LEU A 54 8.98 18.44 9.69
CA LEU A 54 7.95 19.20 10.39
C LEU A 54 8.37 19.52 11.83
N LYS A 55 8.92 18.55 12.56
CA LYS A 55 9.46 18.77 13.92
C LYS A 55 10.61 19.76 13.97
N GLU A 56 11.42 19.84 12.92
CA GLU A 56 12.50 20.83 12.82
C GLU A 56 11.96 22.25 12.59
N VAL A 57 10.89 22.39 11.81
CA VAL A 57 10.24 23.69 11.53
C VAL A 57 9.44 24.20 12.74
N GLU A 58 8.86 23.30 13.54
CA GLU A 58 8.09 23.65 14.74
C GLU A 58 8.96 24.04 15.96
N ARG A 59 10.30 23.94 15.86
CA ARG A 59 11.26 24.37 16.90
C ARG A 59 11.73 25.80 16.72
#